data_AF-A0A7J5YR52-F1
#
_entry.id   AF-A0A7J5YR52-F1
#
_cell.length_a   1.000
_cell.length_b   1.000
_cell.length_c   1.000
_cell.angle_alpha   90.00
_cell.angle_beta   90.00
_cell.angle_gamma   90.00
#
_symmetry.space_group_name_H-M   'P 1'
#
loop_
_entity.id
_entity.type
_entity.pdbx_description
1 polymer ?
#
loop_
_entity_poly.entity_id
_entity_poly.type
_entity_poly.pdbx_seq_one_letter_code
_entity_poly.pdbx_strand_id
1 'polypeptide(L)'
;MHIAQLKEFLSQKTPSPSKSPGNKGPADTPSSRTPGPSSTLSKDPEVEACPICMEAIENTEKKTLQCKHSFCRDCLKRAFDYKPVCPTCGALYGTLTGTQPDGGRMDVTKSSSSLPGYEKYGTITINYYIPSGIQKPYEGASRTAYLPDSSEGRGVLKLLTRAFSQKLIFTVGRSTTSGRNNI
;
A
#
# COMPACT_ATOMS: atom_id res chain seq x y z
N MET A 1 -1.58 -7.84 7.47
CA MET A 1 -3.03 -7.65 7.64
C MET A 1 -3.71 -8.18 6.39
N HIS A 2 -4.62 -9.15 6.52
CA HIS A 2 -5.39 -9.69 5.40
C HIS A 2 -6.45 -8.66 4.96
N ILE A 3 -6.86 -8.62 3.68
CA ILE A 3 -7.86 -7.64 3.18
C ILE A 3 -9.16 -7.67 4.02
N ALA A 4 -9.57 -8.86 4.47
CA ALA A 4 -10.73 -9.03 5.35
C ALA A 4 -10.58 -8.29 6.69
N GLN A 5 -9.41 -8.42 7.33
CA GLN A 5 -9.09 -7.74 8.60
C GLN A 5 -9.02 -6.22 8.42
N LEU A 6 -8.58 -5.76 7.24
CA LEU A 6 -8.57 -4.34 6.93
C LEU A 6 -9.99 -3.79 6.74
N LYS A 7 -10.87 -4.52 6.06
CA LYS A 7 -12.28 -4.15 5.92
C LYS A 7 -12.98 -4.12 7.28
N GLU A 8 -12.72 -5.10 8.15
CA GLU A 8 -13.22 -5.10 9.52
C GLU A 8 -12.70 -3.91 10.32
N PHE A 9 -11.40 -3.61 10.24
CA PHE A 9 -10.78 -2.45 10.90
C PHE A 9 -11.42 -1.12 10.46
N LEU A 10 -11.75 -0.99 9.17
CA LEU A 10 -12.43 0.20 8.63
C LEU A 10 -13.92 0.27 9.00
N SER A 11 -14.56 -0.86 9.27
CA SER A 11 -15.98 -0.94 9.66
C SER A 11 -16.23 -0.72 11.15
N GLN A 12 -15.24 -0.92 12.03
CA GLN A 12 -15.40 -0.72 13.47
C GLN A 12 -15.50 0.77 13.82
N LYS A 13 -16.54 1.20 14.55
CA LYS A 13 -16.59 2.55 15.14
C LYS A 13 -15.65 2.60 16.37
N THR A 14 -14.93 3.71 16.55
CA THR A 14 -14.08 3.89 17.74
C THR A 14 -14.95 4.00 18.99
N PRO A 15 -14.65 3.28 20.09
CA PRO A 15 -15.37 3.45 21.35
C PRO A 15 -15.09 4.83 21.95
N SER A 16 -16.12 5.50 22.45
CA SER A 16 -16.00 6.75 23.20
C SER A 16 -15.23 6.52 24.50
N PRO A 17 -14.34 7.45 24.94
CA PRO A 17 -13.72 7.32 26.25
C PRO A 17 -14.74 7.65 27.35
N SER A 18 -15.00 6.68 28.23
CA SER A 18 -15.79 6.84 29.45
C SER A 18 -15.02 7.65 30.49
N LYS A 19 -15.64 8.73 31.00
CA LYS A 19 -15.12 9.56 32.10
C LYS A 19 -15.15 8.78 33.42
N SER A 20 -14.12 8.95 34.24
CA SER A 20 -14.13 8.57 35.67
C SER A 20 -13.60 9.74 36.52
N PRO A 21 -14.03 9.86 37.80
CA PRO A 21 -14.06 11.11 38.53
C PRO A 21 -12.78 11.38 39.34
N GLY A 22 -12.52 12.67 39.57
CA GLY A 22 -11.32 13.17 40.24
C GLY A 22 -11.33 13.02 41.77
N ASN A 23 -10.16 13.33 42.36
CA ASN A 23 -10.00 13.41 43.80
C ASN A 23 -9.23 14.69 44.19
N LYS A 24 -9.68 15.35 45.26
CA LYS A 24 -9.21 16.66 45.76
C LYS A 24 -8.32 16.54 47.01
N GLY A 25 -7.32 17.44 47.08
CA GLY A 25 -6.80 18.08 48.31
C GLY A 25 -5.37 17.71 48.75
N PRO A 26 -4.69 18.50 49.61
CA PRO A 26 -4.73 19.96 49.83
C PRO A 26 -3.31 20.64 49.89
N ALA A 27 -3.31 21.93 50.29
CA ALA A 27 -2.27 22.99 50.29
C ALA A 27 -0.94 22.69 51.05
N ASP A 28 0.18 23.41 50.88
CA ASP A 28 0.42 24.73 51.49
C ASP A 28 1.76 25.46 51.11
N THR A 29 1.65 26.80 50.93
CA THR A 29 2.57 27.95 51.25
C THR A 29 3.93 28.26 50.54
N PRO A 30 4.47 29.53 50.59
CA PRO A 30 4.92 30.29 49.39
C PRO A 30 6.35 30.91 49.46
N SER A 31 6.93 31.40 48.33
CA SER A 31 7.67 32.68 48.30
C SER A 31 8.20 33.12 46.91
N SER A 32 7.70 34.29 46.46
CA SER A 32 8.36 35.46 45.81
C SER A 32 9.19 35.41 44.50
N ARG A 33 8.61 36.09 43.47
CA ARG A 33 9.14 37.14 42.53
C ARG A 33 10.14 36.69 41.43
N THR A 34 9.99 36.97 40.12
CA THR A 34 9.48 38.13 39.33
C THR A 34 9.05 37.70 37.90
N PRO A 35 8.30 38.51 37.12
CA PRO A 35 7.54 38.09 35.94
C PRO A 35 8.30 38.20 34.60
N GLY A 36 8.29 37.12 33.81
CA GLY A 36 8.57 37.13 32.37
C GLY A 36 7.27 36.98 31.58
N PRO A 37 7.18 37.49 30.33
CA PRO A 37 5.91 37.58 29.61
C PRO A 37 5.34 36.18 29.36
N SER A 38 4.17 35.97 29.95
CA SER A 38 3.36 34.78 29.81
C SER A 38 2.82 34.71 28.38
N SER A 39 3.43 33.88 27.54
CA SER A 39 2.70 33.27 26.42
C SER A 39 2.13 31.95 26.95
N THR A 40 1.00 32.04 27.64
CA THR A 40 0.07 30.91 27.76
C THR A 40 -0.40 30.56 26.35
N LEU A 41 0.39 29.75 25.65
CA LEU A 41 -0.13 28.95 24.56
C LEU A 41 -0.96 27.86 25.23
N SER A 42 -2.25 28.15 25.39
CA SER A 42 -3.30 27.15 25.42
C SER A 42 -2.93 26.08 24.40
N LYS A 43 -2.59 24.88 24.87
CA LYS A 43 -2.58 23.69 24.01
C LYS A 43 -4.05 23.42 23.67
N ASP A 44 -4.56 24.18 22.72
CA ASP A 44 -5.69 23.73 21.92
C ASP A 44 -5.30 22.35 21.39
N PRO A 45 -6.18 21.34 21.44
CA PRO A 45 -5.89 20.07 20.81
C PRO A 45 -5.56 20.37 19.35
N GLU A 46 -4.31 20.14 18.94
CA GLU A 46 -3.89 20.28 17.55
C GLU A 46 -4.90 19.50 16.71
N VAL A 47 -5.73 20.24 15.98
CA VAL A 47 -6.79 19.67 15.17
C VAL A 47 -6.09 18.98 14.01
N GLU A 48 -5.84 17.68 14.15
CA GLU A 48 -5.14 16.89 13.15
C GLU A 48 -5.95 16.92 11.85
N ALA A 49 -5.39 17.53 10.80
CA ALA A 49 -6.03 17.66 9.50
C ALA A 49 -5.85 16.39 8.66
N CYS A 50 -6.90 15.99 7.97
CA CYS A 50 -6.89 14.83 7.09
C CYS A 50 -6.10 15.17 5.81
N PRO A 51 -5.02 14.47 5.47
CA PRO A 51 -4.22 14.80 4.27
C PRO A 51 -4.93 14.46 2.94
N ILE A 52 -6.12 13.82 2.98
CA ILE A 52 -6.88 13.46 1.78
C ILE A 52 -7.92 14.54 1.43
N CYS A 53 -8.72 14.98 2.40
CA CYS A 53 -9.74 16.02 2.19
C CYS A 53 -9.32 17.42 2.67
N MET A 54 -8.18 17.52 3.37
CA MET A 54 -7.64 18.75 3.95
C MET A 54 -8.50 19.38 5.06
N GLU A 55 -9.52 18.66 5.55
CA GLU A 55 -10.40 19.09 6.64
C GLU A 55 -9.92 18.55 7.99
N ALA A 56 -10.38 19.16 9.09
CA ALA A 56 -10.18 18.64 10.45
C ALA A 56 -10.71 17.21 10.58
N ILE A 57 -9.93 16.30 11.17
CA ILE A 57 -10.41 14.94 11.42
C ILE A 57 -11.30 14.95 12.67
N GLU A 58 -12.58 14.61 12.51
CA GLU A 58 -13.45 14.35 13.65
C GLU A 58 -12.97 13.13 14.44
N ASN A 59 -12.83 13.26 15.76
CA ASN A 59 -12.32 12.18 16.63
C ASN A 59 -13.14 10.88 16.53
N THR A 60 -14.44 10.97 16.23
CA THR A 60 -15.35 9.82 16.04
C THR A 60 -15.12 9.08 14.73
N GLU A 61 -14.60 9.76 13.71
CA GLU A 61 -14.33 9.21 12.37
C GLU A 61 -12.83 9.07 12.10
N LYS A 62 -11.98 9.31 13.11
CA LYS A 62 -10.53 9.19 12.99
C LYS A 62 -10.10 7.73 12.87
N LYS A 63 -9.31 7.43 11.84
CA LYS A 63 -8.63 6.14 11.67
C LYS A 63 -7.13 6.33 11.59
N THR A 64 -6.43 5.78 12.58
CA THR A 64 -4.96 5.79 12.64
C THR A 64 -4.42 4.41 12.24
N LEU A 65 -3.55 4.40 11.23
CA LEU A 65 -2.90 3.18 10.74
C LEU A 65 -1.74 2.75 11.65
N GLN A 66 -1.20 1.55 11.43
CA GLN A 66 -0.02 1.07 12.19
C GLN A 66 1.22 1.94 12.00
N CYS A 67 1.33 2.61 10.85
CA CYS A 67 2.36 3.60 10.53
C CYS A 67 2.11 4.97 11.18
N LYS A 68 1.09 5.07 12.05
CA LYS A 68 0.73 6.24 12.87
C LYS A 68 0.12 7.44 12.13
N HIS A 69 -0.03 7.38 10.81
CA HIS A 69 -0.79 8.38 10.06
C HIS A 69 -2.30 8.22 10.28
N SER A 70 -3.00 9.35 10.47
CA SER A 70 -4.45 9.40 10.67
C SER A 70 -5.19 10.03 9.50
N PHE A 71 -6.42 9.57 9.28
CA PHE A 71 -7.31 10.04 8.22
C PHE A 71 -8.77 9.97 8.68
N CYS A 72 -9.68 10.67 8.00
CA CYS A 72 -11.10 10.39 8.12
C CYS A 72 -11.40 8.97 7.63
N ARG A 73 -12.28 8.24 8.32
CA ARG A 73 -12.64 6.84 8.03
C ARG A 73 -13.05 6.64 6.58
N ASP A 74 -13.91 7.50 6.05
CA ASP A 74 -14.39 7.40 4.66
C ASP A 74 -13.33 7.80 3.64
N CYS A 75 -12.44 8.73 3.98
CA CYS A 75 -11.29 9.07 3.13
C CYS A 75 -10.32 7.89 3.03
N LEU A 76 -9.99 7.28 4.17
CA LEU A 76 -9.12 6.11 4.20
C LEU A 76 -9.76 4.91 3.49
N LYS A 77 -11.07 4.68 3.70
CA LYS A 77 -11.80 3.61 3.02
C LYS A 77 -11.75 3.78 1.50
N ARG A 78 -12.07 4.98 0.98
CA ARG A 78 -11.98 5.25 -0.47
C ARG A 78 -10.56 5.07 -1.00
N ALA A 79 -9.55 5.53 -0.27
CA ALA A 79 -8.15 5.32 -0.65
C ALA A 79 -7.80 3.83 -0.74
N PHE A 80 -8.22 3.02 0.24
CA PHE A 80 -7.95 1.59 0.29
C PHE A 80 -8.78 0.77 -0.69
N ASP A 81 -9.97 1.23 -1.07
CA ASP A 81 -10.76 0.66 -2.16
C ASP A 81 -10.02 0.79 -3.51
N TYR A 82 -9.18 1.82 -3.69
CA TYR A 82 -8.29 1.96 -4.84
C TYR A 82 -6.98 1.18 -4.69
N LYS A 83 -6.26 1.38 -3.58
CA LYS A 83 -5.00 0.68 -3.29
C LYS A 83 -4.77 0.60 -1.77
N PRO A 84 -4.51 -0.57 -1.18
CA PRO A 84 -4.39 -0.73 0.27
C PRO A 84 -3.02 -0.27 0.79
N VAL A 85 -2.61 0.96 0.47
CA VAL A 85 -1.36 1.60 0.91
C VAL A 85 -1.68 2.89 1.63
N CYS A 86 -0.96 3.19 2.72
CA CYS A 86 -1.07 4.47 3.40
C CYS A 86 -0.80 5.61 2.41
N PRO A 87 -1.75 6.56 2.24
CA PRO A 87 -1.55 7.69 1.32
C PRO A 87 -0.38 8.62 1.68
N THR A 88 0.10 8.58 2.93
CA THR A 88 1.20 9.43 3.40
C THR A 88 2.58 8.79 3.23
N CYS A 89 2.75 7.50 3.57
CA CYS A 89 4.07 6.86 3.55
C CYS A 89 4.18 5.60 2.69
N GLY A 90 3.10 5.15 2.05
CA GLY A 90 3.10 3.98 1.17
C GLY A 90 3.12 2.62 1.88
N ALA A 91 3.09 2.58 3.22
CA ALA A 91 2.99 1.32 3.96
C ALA A 91 1.79 0.48 3.52
N LEU A 92 2.00 -0.82 3.26
CA LEU A 92 0.99 -1.73 2.69
C LEU A 92 0.14 -2.40 3.78
N TYR A 93 -1.18 -2.36 3.63
CA TYR A 93 -2.17 -2.86 4.59
C TYR A 93 -3.05 -4.01 4.07
N GLY A 94 -2.77 -4.52 2.87
CA GLY A 94 -3.50 -5.62 2.26
C GLY A 94 -2.71 -6.28 1.13
N THR A 95 -3.35 -7.19 0.41
CA THR A 95 -2.76 -7.77 -0.79
C THR A 95 -2.88 -6.78 -1.93
N LEU A 96 -1.74 -6.37 -2.50
CA LEU A 96 -1.75 -5.58 -3.72
C LEU A 96 -2.15 -6.46 -4.90
N THR A 97 -3.11 -6.01 -5.69
CA THR A 97 -3.53 -6.64 -6.94
C THR A 97 -3.51 -5.61 -8.06
N GLY A 98 -3.14 -6.02 -9.27
CA GLY A 98 -3.11 -5.13 -10.43
C GLY A 98 -4.25 -5.38 -11.41
N THR A 99 -4.10 -4.83 -12.60
CA THR A 99 -5.09 -4.77 -13.68
C THR A 99 -4.75 -5.68 -14.86
N GLN A 100 -3.85 -6.66 -14.67
CA GLN A 100 -3.55 -7.67 -15.69
C GLN A 100 -4.83 -8.40 -16.14
N PRO A 101 -5.04 -8.54 -17.45
CA PRO A 101 -6.20 -9.28 -17.96
C PRO A 101 -6.21 -10.76 -17.57
N ASP A 102 -7.41 -11.32 -17.51
CA ASP A 102 -7.62 -12.75 -17.28
C ASP A 102 -7.24 -13.60 -18.51
N GLY A 103 -7.05 -14.89 -18.29
CA GLY A 103 -6.68 -15.85 -19.34
C GLY A 103 -5.21 -15.84 -19.73
N GLY A 104 -4.39 -15.02 -19.07
CA GLY A 104 -2.94 -15.04 -19.24
C GLY A 104 -2.29 -16.30 -18.65
N ARG A 105 -1.17 -16.73 -19.24
CA ARG A 105 -0.30 -17.80 -18.72
C ARG A 105 1.13 -17.32 -18.51
N MET A 106 1.80 -17.96 -17.56
CA MET A 106 3.22 -17.79 -17.24
C MET A 106 3.84 -19.18 -17.19
N ASP A 107 4.56 -19.54 -18.24
CA ASP A 107 5.21 -20.85 -18.38
C ASP A 107 6.70 -20.71 -18.05
N VAL A 108 7.26 -21.66 -17.29
CA VAL A 108 8.66 -21.61 -16.84
C VAL A 108 9.39 -22.86 -17.28
N THR A 109 10.53 -22.69 -17.93
CA THR A 109 11.44 -23.77 -18.32
C THR A 109 12.85 -23.50 -17.83
N LYS A 110 13.67 -24.54 -17.77
CA LYS A 110 15.07 -24.46 -17.34
C LYS A 110 15.97 -25.15 -18.36
N SER A 111 17.17 -24.59 -18.54
CA SER A 111 18.21 -25.17 -19.39
C SER A 111 19.57 -25.08 -18.71
N SER A 112 20.52 -25.91 -19.16
CA SER A 112 21.92 -25.87 -18.73
C SER A 112 22.74 -24.76 -19.38
N SER A 113 22.23 -24.12 -20.44
CA SER A 113 22.90 -23.00 -21.11
C SER A 113 22.99 -21.80 -20.16
N SER A 114 24.13 -21.12 -20.14
CA SER A 114 24.35 -19.95 -19.29
C SER A 114 24.00 -18.65 -19.98
N LEU A 115 23.58 -17.65 -19.20
CA LEU A 115 23.48 -16.27 -19.65
C LEU A 115 24.87 -15.60 -19.60
N PRO A 116 25.15 -14.63 -20.49
CA PRO A 116 26.35 -13.80 -20.39
C PRO A 116 26.49 -13.16 -18.99
N GLY A 117 27.65 -13.34 -18.35
CA GLY A 117 27.94 -12.87 -16.99
C GLY A 117 27.49 -13.82 -15.86
N TYR A 118 26.90 -14.97 -16.20
CA TYR A 118 26.40 -15.98 -15.26
C TYR A 118 26.80 -17.40 -15.69
N GLU A 119 28.03 -17.57 -16.21
CA GLU A 119 28.56 -18.81 -16.82
C GLU A 119 28.56 -20.03 -15.90
N LYS A 120 28.49 -19.78 -14.58
CA LYS A 120 28.41 -20.81 -13.52
C LYS A 120 26.99 -21.32 -13.26
N TYR A 121 25.98 -20.76 -13.91
CA TYR A 121 24.57 -21.11 -13.71
C TYR A 121 23.90 -21.52 -15.03
N GLY A 122 22.85 -22.34 -14.94
CA GLY A 122 21.92 -22.53 -16.06
C GLY A 122 21.00 -21.32 -16.24
N THR A 123 19.99 -21.44 -17.10
CA THR A 123 19.02 -20.38 -17.38
C THR A 123 17.61 -20.82 -17.06
N ILE A 124 16.84 -19.95 -16.41
CA ILE A 124 15.40 -20.02 -16.27
C ILE A 124 14.80 -19.13 -17.36
N THR A 125 13.95 -19.71 -18.21
CA THR A 125 13.18 -18.96 -19.21
C THR A 125 11.73 -18.86 -18.75
N ILE A 126 11.19 -17.65 -18.77
CA ILE A 126 9.80 -17.36 -18.43
C ILE A 126 9.10 -16.87 -19.69
N ASN A 127 8.06 -17.59 -20.12
CA ASN A 127 7.23 -17.21 -21.24
C ASN A 127 5.88 -16.72 -20.72
N TYR A 128 5.62 -15.43 -20.90
CA TYR A 128 4.33 -14.82 -20.64
C TYR A 128 3.51 -14.79 -21.92
N TYR A 129 2.23 -15.11 -21.79
CA TYR A 129 1.24 -14.92 -22.84
C TYR A 129 -0.03 -14.31 -22.25
N ILE A 130 -0.44 -13.17 -22.76
CA ILE A 130 -1.71 -12.51 -22.48
C ILE A 130 -2.53 -12.52 -23.78
N PRO A 131 -3.71 -13.15 -23.81
CA PRO A 131 -4.55 -13.16 -25.00
C PRO A 131 -5.18 -11.78 -25.25
N SER A 132 -5.58 -11.49 -26.50
CA SER A 132 -6.42 -10.32 -26.79
C SER A 132 -7.79 -10.44 -26.13
N GLY A 133 -8.40 -9.33 -25.75
CA GLY A 133 -9.72 -9.31 -25.10
C GLY A 133 -10.73 -8.39 -25.78
N ILE A 134 -12.02 -8.60 -25.48
CA ILE A 134 -13.15 -7.94 -26.17
C ILE A 134 -13.94 -6.94 -25.31
N GLN A 135 -13.95 -7.08 -23.98
CA GLN A 135 -14.79 -6.26 -23.08
C GLN A 135 -14.38 -4.77 -23.07
N LYS A 136 -13.12 -4.51 -23.40
CA LYS A 136 -12.57 -3.26 -23.95
C LYS A 136 -11.46 -3.71 -24.90
N PRO A 137 -11.60 -3.58 -26.23
CA PRO A 137 -10.69 -4.22 -27.16
C PRO A 137 -9.23 -3.86 -26.85
N TYR A 138 -8.42 -4.87 -26.55
CA TYR A 138 -6.98 -4.72 -26.36
C TYR A 138 -6.25 -5.84 -27.10
N GLU A 139 -5.06 -5.50 -27.59
CA GLU A 139 -4.19 -6.46 -28.27
C GLU A 139 -3.39 -7.24 -27.23
N GLY A 140 -3.39 -8.57 -27.35
CA GLY A 140 -2.60 -9.44 -26.49
C GLY A 140 -1.10 -9.29 -26.70
N ALA A 141 -0.32 -9.94 -25.84
CA ALA A 141 1.14 -9.91 -25.91
C ALA A 141 1.77 -11.23 -25.47
N SER A 142 2.84 -11.61 -26.18
CA SER A 142 3.78 -12.65 -25.74
C SER A 142 5.12 -12.00 -25.40
N ARG A 143 5.70 -12.36 -24.25
CA ARG A 143 7.01 -11.86 -23.82
C ARG A 143 7.82 -12.97 -23.20
N THR A 144 9.08 -13.05 -23.56
CA THR A 144 10.04 -13.98 -22.95
C THR A 144 11.01 -13.19 -22.07
N ALA A 145 11.26 -13.70 -20.87
CA ALA A 145 12.24 -13.18 -19.93
C ALA A 145 13.20 -14.30 -19.51
N TYR A 146 14.41 -13.91 -19.12
CA TYR A 146 15.47 -14.83 -18.73
C TYR A 146 16.03 -14.46 -17.36
N LEU A 147 16.28 -15.45 -16.53
CA LEU A 147 16.98 -15.31 -15.24
C LEU A 147 18.07 -16.38 -15.16
N PRO A 148 19.21 -16.13 -14.50
CA PRO A 148 20.14 -17.20 -14.16
C PRO A 148 19.47 -18.18 -13.19
N ASP A 149 19.70 -19.49 -13.32
CA ASP A 149 19.25 -20.49 -12.34
C ASP A 149 20.17 -20.52 -11.09
N SER A 150 20.37 -19.33 -10.51
CA SER A 150 21.06 -19.12 -9.24
C SER A 150 20.08 -19.07 -8.07
N SER A 151 20.59 -18.92 -6.85
CA SER A 151 19.74 -18.77 -5.66
C SER A 151 18.88 -17.50 -5.72
N GLU A 152 19.49 -16.40 -6.16
CA GLU A 152 18.86 -15.10 -6.35
C GLU A 152 17.85 -15.15 -7.49
N GLY A 153 18.22 -15.73 -8.63
CA GLY A 153 17.32 -15.87 -9.78
C GLY A 153 16.07 -16.69 -9.45
N ARG A 154 16.20 -17.76 -8.66
CA ARG A 154 15.03 -18.50 -8.13
C ARG A 154 14.20 -17.67 -7.15
N GLY A 155 14.83 -16.79 -6.38
CA GLY A 155 14.14 -15.82 -5.53
C GLY A 155 13.29 -14.84 -6.35
N VAL A 156 13.88 -14.27 -7.40
CA VAL A 156 13.19 -13.38 -8.35
C VAL A 156 12.03 -14.12 -9.03
N LEU A 157 12.24 -15.35 -9.48
CA LEU A 157 11.18 -16.17 -10.08
C LEU A 157 9.97 -16.31 -9.14
N LYS A 158 10.19 -16.64 -7.85
CA LYS A 158 9.10 -16.75 -6.87
C LYS A 158 8.31 -15.45 -6.74
N LEU A 159 9.01 -14.30 -6.73
CA LEU A 159 8.37 -12.99 -6.66
C LEU A 159 7.58 -12.68 -7.94
N LEU A 160 8.11 -12.98 -9.12
CA LEU A 160 7.42 -12.81 -10.40
C LEU A 160 6.19 -13.71 -10.51
N THR A 161 6.26 -14.97 -10.06
CA THR A 161 5.11 -15.87 -10.00
C THR A 161 4.02 -15.31 -9.10
N ARG A 162 4.38 -14.77 -7.94
CA ARG A 162 3.43 -14.10 -7.04
C ARG A 162 2.85 -12.84 -7.65
N ALA A 163 3.66 -12.01 -8.29
CA ALA A 163 3.19 -10.79 -8.95
C ALA A 163 2.25 -11.12 -10.12
N PHE A 164 2.52 -12.19 -10.88
CA PHE A 164 1.64 -12.64 -11.96
C PHE A 164 0.29 -13.12 -11.43
N SER A 165 0.27 -13.93 -10.36
CA SER A 165 -0.99 -14.36 -9.74
C SER A 165 -1.76 -13.22 -9.09
N GLN A 166 -1.06 -12.16 -8.68
CA GLN A 166 -1.64 -10.91 -8.18
C GLN A 166 -1.98 -9.91 -9.30
N LYS A 167 -1.87 -10.28 -10.58
CA LYS A 167 -2.20 -9.43 -11.72
C LYS A 167 -1.33 -8.16 -11.84
N LEU A 168 -0.08 -8.20 -11.37
CA LEU A 168 0.83 -7.06 -11.28
C LEU A 168 1.89 -7.00 -12.40
N ILE A 169 1.98 -8.00 -13.28
CA ILE A 169 3.02 -8.03 -14.33
C ILE A 169 2.61 -7.21 -15.56
N PHE A 170 1.36 -7.35 -16.01
CA PHE A 170 0.84 -6.63 -17.16
C PHE A 170 -0.30 -5.67 -16.78
N THR A 171 -0.50 -4.66 -17.60
CA THR A 171 -1.69 -3.81 -17.60
C THR A 171 -2.02 -3.45 -19.03
N VAL A 172 -3.30 -3.20 -19.31
CA VAL A 172 -3.71 -2.60 -20.58
C VAL A 172 -3.57 -1.09 -20.46
N GLY A 173 -2.85 -0.46 -21.38
CA GLY A 173 -2.63 0.97 -21.34
C GLY A 173 -2.16 1.53 -22.67
N ARG A 174 -1.48 2.68 -22.60
CA ARG A 174 -0.78 3.25 -23.75
C ARG A 174 0.65 2.72 -23.74
N SER A 175 1.06 2.06 -24.81
CA SER A 175 2.45 1.65 -25.01
C SER A 175 3.34 2.88 -25.09
N THR A 176 4.38 2.92 -24.27
CA THR A 176 5.41 3.96 -24.34
C THR A 176 6.30 3.81 -25.57
N THR A 177 6.53 2.59 -26.03
CA THR A 177 7.40 2.30 -27.18
C THR A 177 6.72 2.56 -28.53
N SER A 178 5.45 2.18 -28.68
CA SER A 178 4.73 2.32 -29.96
C SER A 178 3.72 3.47 -29.98
N GLY A 179 3.43 4.09 -28.84
CA GLY A 179 2.41 5.12 -28.69
C GLY A 179 0.97 4.64 -28.81
N ARG A 180 0.75 3.35 -29.14
CA ARG A 180 -0.58 2.73 -29.33
C ARG A 180 -1.33 2.60 -28.00
N ASN A 181 -2.62 2.86 -28.03
CA ASN A 181 -3.51 2.63 -26.89
C ASN A 181 -4.05 1.19 -26.91
N ASN A 182 -4.41 0.69 -25.73
CA ASN A 182 -5.01 -0.62 -25.50
C ASN A 182 -4.10 -1.79 -25.88
N ILE A 183 -2.86 -1.75 -25.40
CA ILE A 183 -1.88 -2.85 -25.48
C ILE A 183 -1.10 -2.97 -24.15
#